data_AF-A0A358AU72-F1
#
_entry.id   AF-A0A358AU72-F1
#
_cell.length_a   1.000
_cell.length_b   1.000
_cell.length_c   1.000
_cell.angle_alpha   90.00
_cell.angle_beta   90.00
_cell.angle_gamma   90.00
#
_symmetry.space_group_name_H-M   'P 1'
#
loop_
_entity.id
_entity.type
_entity.pdbx_description
1 polymer ?
#
loop_
_entity_poly.entity_id
_entity_poly.type
_entity_poly.pdbx_seq_one_letter_code
_entity_poly.pdbx_strand_id
1 'polypeptide(L)' 'CGARLFITGEVKHNQFVEAGVNLAEFGHYDTEKCFIKAMADSLQSALHDVQYNVNVFSAECGERPYEYY' A
#
# COMPACT_ATOMS: atom_id res chain seq x y z
N CYS A 1 5.71 -21.48 2.28
CA CYS A 1 4.45 -21.08 1.62
C CYS A 1 4.56 -21.39 0.12
N GLY A 2 3.48 -21.82 -0.55
CA GLY A 2 3.48 -22.27 -1.95
C GLY A 2 3.07 -21.19 -2.96
N ALA A 3 3.50 -19.94 -2.75
CA ALA A 3 3.16 -18.83 -3.63
C ALA A 3 3.82 -19.00 -5.01
N ARG A 4 3.07 -18.72 -6.08
CA ARG A 4 3.56 -18.81 -7.48
C ARG A 4 4.21 -17.53 -7.98
N LEU A 5 3.90 -16.40 -7.35
CA LEU A 5 4.40 -15.06 -7.64
C LEU A 5 4.34 -14.23 -6.36
N PHE A 6 5.38 -13.46 -6.08
CA PHE A 6 5.45 -12.52 -4.97
C PHE A 6 5.37 -11.08 -5.51
N ILE A 7 4.43 -10.29 -5.00
CA ILE A 7 4.19 -8.90 -5.40
C ILE A 7 4.68 -8.00 -4.28
N THR A 8 5.51 -7.01 -4.59
CA THR A 8 6.09 -6.10 -3.58
C THR A 8 6.38 -4.72 -4.16
N GLY A 9 6.59 -3.75 -3.26
CA GLY A 9 6.77 -2.34 -3.59
C GLY A 9 8.16 -2.00 -4.12
N GLU A 10 9.21 -2.38 -3.38
CA GLU A 10 10.60 -2.13 -3.77
C GLU A 10 11.40 -3.41 -3.64
N VAL A 11 12.31 -3.64 -4.61
CA VAL A 11 13.27 -4.74 -4.53
C VAL A 11 14.60 -4.27 -5.09
N LYS A 12 15.68 -4.53 -4.33
CA LYS A 12 17.03 -4.26 -4.84
C LYS A 12 17.45 -5.33 -5.84
N HIS A 13 18.25 -4.94 -6.84
CA HIS A 13 18.69 -5.85 -7.90
C HIS A 13 19.31 -7.17 -7.37
N ASN A 14 20.13 -7.10 -6.33
CA ASN A 14 20.71 -8.29 -5.69
C ASN A 14 19.64 -9.22 -5.09
N GLN A 15 18.60 -8.66 -4.48
CA GLN A 15 17.48 -9.42 -3.93
C GLN A 15 16.64 -10.08 -5.02
N PHE A 16 16.50 -9.44 -6.19
CA PHE A 16 15.82 -10.01 -7.35
C PHE A 16 16.54 -11.26 -7.87
N VAL A 17 17.87 -11.19 -7.96
CA VAL A 17 18.72 -12.29 -8.45
C VAL A 17 18.72 -13.47 -7.46
N GLU A 18 18.70 -13.18 -6.17
CA GLU A 18 18.74 -14.18 -5.10
C GLU A 18 17.37 -14.74 -4.70
N ALA A 19 16.26 -14.17 -5.20
CA ALA A 19 14.91 -14.48 -4.75
C ALA A 19 14.54 -15.97 -4.93
N GLY A 20 15.04 -16.63 -5.98
CA GLY A 20 14.73 -18.04 -6.28
C GLY A 20 13.24 -18.33 -6.49
N VAL A 21 12.41 -17.28 -6.62
CA VAL A 21 10.96 -17.32 -6.82
C VAL A 21 10.57 -16.25 -7.83
N ASN A 22 9.41 -16.40 -8.46
CA ASN A 22 8.88 -15.34 -9.30
C ASN A 22 8.53 -14.13 -8.42
N LEU A 23 9.09 -12.97 -8.76
CA LEU A 23 8.93 -11.72 -8.04
C LEU A 23 8.50 -10.63 -9.03
N ALA A 24 7.56 -9.79 -8.65
CA ALA A 24 7.13 -8.64 -9.41
C ALA A 24 7.11 -7.39 -8.53
N GLU A 25 7.86 -6.39 -8.96
CA GLU A 25 7.93 -5.08 -8.35
C GLU A 25 6.91 -4.16 -9.01
N PHE A 26 6.02 -3.58 -8.20
CA PHE A 26 4.97 -2.68 -8.68
C PHE A 26 5.10 -1.26 -8.12
N GLY A 27 6.19 -0.94 -7.42
CA GLY A 27 6.39 0.34 -6.76
C GLY A 27 5.66 0.40 -5.41
N HIS A 28 6.31 1.02 -4.43
CA HIS A 28 5.78 1.20 -3.07
C HIS A 28 4.41 1.89 -3.06
N TYR A 29 4.26 2.95 -3.88
CA TYR A 29 3.00 3.70 -3.94
C TYR A 29 1.82 2.83 -4.39
N ASP A 30 1.95 2.06 -5.47
CA ASP A 30 0.81 1.28 -5.99
C ASP A 30 0.46 0.09 -5.11
N THR A 31 1.45 -0.48 -4.44
CA THR A 31 1.24 -1.59 -3.52
C THR A 31 0.60 -1.15 -2.20
N GLU A 32 0.73 0.13 -1.81
CA GLU A 32 0.30 0.60 -0.49
C GLU A 32 -0.80 1.69 -0.50
N LYS A 33 -1.07 2.39 -1.62
CA LYS A 33 -2.08 3.47 -1.67
C LYS A 33 -3.48 3.06 -1.19
N CYS A 34 -3.84 1.79 -1.31
CA CYS A 34 -5.12 1.26 -0.85
C CYS A 34 -5.29 1.36 0.69
N PHE A 35 -4.17 1.41 1.43
CA PHE A 35 -4.14 1.56 2.88
C PHE A 35 -4.86 2.83 3.36
N ILE A 36 -4.67 3.96 2.65
CA ILE A 36 -5.20 5.26 3.05
C ILE A 36 -6.72 5.19 3.24
N LYS A 37 -7.42 4.61 2.27
CA LYS A 37 -8.88 4.43 2.33
C LYS A 37 -9.28 3.48 3.46
N ALA A 38 -8.63 2.32 3.55
CA ALA A 38 -8.96 1.33 4.56
C ALA A 38 -8.77 1.86 5.99
N MET A 39 -7.70 2.62 6.23
CA MET A 39 -7.40 3.25 7.51
C MET A 39 -8.42 4.37 7.84
N ALA A 40 -8.73 5.24 6.88
CA ALA A 40 -9.71 6.31 7.07
C ALA A 40 -11.10 5.76 7.39
N ASP A 41 -11.58 4.76 6.64
CA ASP A 41 -12.86 4.11 6.86
C ASP A 41 -12.91 3.45 8.26
N SER A 42 -11.82 2.78 8.66
CA SER A 42 -11.72 2.13 9.98
C SER A 42 -11.72 3.13 11.13
N LEU A 43 -10.99 4.24 10.99
CA LEU A 43 -10.94 5.31 12.00
C LEU A 43 -12.29 6.01 12.15
N GLN A 44 -12.97 6.32 11.03
CA GLN A 44 -14.29 6.93 11.07
C GLN A 44 -15.29 6.00 11.77
N SER A 45 -15.24 4.69 11.48
CA SER A 45 -16.09 3.69 12.15
C SER A 45 -15.84 3.65 13.66
N ALA A 46 -14.58 3.70 14.10
CA ALA A 46 -14.24 3.70 15.52
C ALA A 46 -14.74 4.97 16.23
N LEU A 47 -14.67 6.14 15.58
CA LEU A 47 -15.16 7.40 16.13
C LEU A 47 -16.70 7.43 16.24
N HIS A 48 -17.39 6.85 15.27
CA HIS A 48 -18.85 6.70 15.32
C HIS A 48 -19.30 5.78 16.45
N ASP A 49 -18.57 4.69 16.72
CA ASP A 49 -18.91 3.71 17.77
C ASP A 49 -18.96 4.35 19.16
N VAL A 50 -18.08 5.34 19.40
CA VAL A 50 -18.04 6.12 20.65
C VAL A 50 -18.76 7.47 20.55
N GLN A 51 -19.54 7.69 19.50
CA GLN A 51 -20.38 8.89 19.29
C GLN A 51 -19.61 10.21 19.27
N TYR A 52 -18.32 10.20 18.86
CA TYR A 52 -17.59 11.45 18.64
C TYR A 52 -18.06 12.14 17.36
N ASN A 53 -18.29 13.46 17.44
CA ASN A 53 -18.59 14.29 16.29
C ASN A 53 -17.29 14.76 15.60
N VAL A 54 -16.57 13.82 15.00
CA VAL A 54 -15.31 14.05 14.28
C VAL A 54 -15.39 13.40 12.91
N ASN A 55 -14.94 14.12 11.88
CA ASN A 55 -14.82 13.62 10.52
C ASN A 55 -13.36 13.36 10.17
N VAL A 56 -13.08 12.21 9.58
CA VAL A 56 -11.78 11.78 9.09
C VAL A 56 -11.68 12.10 7.61
N PHE A 57 -10.59 12.75 7.21
CA PHE A 57 -10.29 13.06 5.82
C PHE A 57 -8.95 12.42 5.44
N SER A 58 -8.87 11.87 4.24
CA SER A 58 -7.62 11.42 3.62
C SER A 58 -7.08 12.47 2.68
N ALA A 59 -5.76 12.55 2.54
CA ALA A 59 -5.14 13.35 1.50
C ALA A 59 -5.53 12.81 0.11
N GLU A 60 -6.08 13.67 -0.76
CA GLU A 60 -6.38 13.34 -2.16
C GLU A 60 -5.14 13.45 -3.06
N CYS A 61 -4.12 14.18 -2.60
CA CYS A 61 -2.84 14.32 -3.29
C CYS A 61 -2.00 13.06 -3.07
N GLY A 62 -2.19 12.07 -3.92
CA GLY A 62 -1.31 10.92 -4.03
C GLY A 62 -0.30 11.15 -5.15
N GLU A 63 0.95 11.44 -4.79
CA GLU A 63 2.04 11.62 -5.75
C GLU A 63 2.94 10.39 -5.79
N ARG A 64 3.25 9.95 -7.01
CA ARG A 64 4.37 9.04 -7.23
C ARG A 64 5.62 9.89 -7.40
N PRO A 65 6.72 9.60 -6.68
CA PRO A 65 7.98 10.29 -6.92
C PRO A 65 8.64 9.86 -8.25
N TYR A 66 8.24 8.71 -8.81
CA TYR A 66 8.79 8.15 -10.03
C TYR A 66 7.69 7.80 -11.04
N GLU A 67 7.85 8.27 -12.28
CA GLU A 67 7.04 7.88 -13.43
C GLU A 67 7.86 6.91 -14.30
N TYR A 68 7.26 5.78 -14.66
CA TYR A 68 7.86 4.85 -15.62
C TYR A 68 7.36 5.23 -17.02
N TYR A 69 8.27 5.62 -17.91
CA TYR A 69 7.99 5.91 -19.33
C TYR A 69 8.02 4.63 -20.19
#